data_AF-A0A7J8GVC5-F1
#
_entry.id   AF-A0A7J8GVC5-F1
#
_cell.length_a   1.000
_cell.length_b   1.000
_cell.length_c   1.000
_cell.angle_alpha   90.00
_cell.angle_beta   90.00
_cell.angle_gamma   90.00
#
_symmetry.space_group_name_H-M   'P 1'
#
loop_
_entity.id
_entity.type
_entity.pdbx_description
1 polymer ?
#
loop_
_entity_poly.entity_id
_entity_poly.type
_entity_poly.pdbx_seq_one_letter_code
_entity_poly.pdbx_strand_id
1 'polypeptide(L)'
;MSTSSFQTSVAVFALLILHAGALDTFTAAVYEHAVLLPKETETPVSRDDALLLMNKNIDILEKAIKQAAEQGAKIIVTPEDALYGWKFSRETIFPYLEDVPDPEVGWIPCQDPHRFGHTPIQARLSCLAKNNSIYVLANIGDKKPCNSYDSRCPPNGYYQYNTNVVYDMTGQLVARYHKETLQSVKKTSAVI
;
A
#
# COMPACT_ATOMS: atom_id res chain seq x y z
N MET A 1 -48.51 -57.13 25.74
CA MET A 1 -48.54 -55.64 25.78
C MET A 1 -47.13 -55.15 25.99
N SER A 2 -46.45 -54.77 24.91
CA SER A 2 -45.11 -54.17 24.97
C SER A 2 -45.23 -52.71 25.38
N THR A 3 -44.58 -52.31 26.47
CA THR A 3 -44.44 -50.91 26.86
C THR A 3 -43.24 -50.32 26.12
N SER A 4 -43.51 -49.44 25.15
CA SER A 4 -42.49 -48.64 24.48
C SER A 4 -42.10 -47.46 25.37
N SER A 5 -40.83 -47.41 25.78
CA SER A 5 -40.23 -46.28 26.48
C SER A 5 -39.80 -45.24 25.45
N PHE A 6 -40.42 -44.07 25.47
CA PHE A 6 -40.06 -42.93 24.62
C PHE A 6 -38.97 -42.13 25.33
N GLN A 7 -37.71 -42.27 24.89
CA GLN A 7 -36.63 -41.39 25.35
C GLN A 7 -36.78 -40.01 24.68
N THR A 8 -37.16 -39.01 25.45
CA THR A 8 -37.14 -37.60 25.03
C THR A 8 -35.71 -37.06 25.09
N SER A 9 -35.06 -36.96 23.92
CA SER A 9 -33.78 -36.26 23.79
C SER A 9 -33.99 -34.75 23.85
N VAL A 10 -33.40 -34.10 24.86
CA VAL A 10 -33.39 -32.64 25.00
C VAL A 10 -32.23 -32.08 24.16
N ALA A 11 -32.54 -31.35 23.09
CA ALA A 11 -31.54 -30.61 22.33
C ALA A 11 -31.22 -29.28 23.02
N VAL A 12 -30.03 -29.16 23.61
CA VAL A 12 -29.54 -27.90 24.19
C VAL A 12 -28.94 -27.05 23.08
N PHE A 13 -29.68 -26.03 22.61
CA PHE A 13 -29.14 -25.00 21.74
C PHE A 13 -28.35 -23.98 22.58
N ALA A 14 -27.02 -24.06 22.53
CA ALA A 14 -26.17 -23.01 23.07
C ALA A 14 -26.19 -21.80 22.10
N LEU A 15 -26.80 -20.69 22.54
CA LEU A 15 -26.69 -19.41 21.84
C LEU A 15 -25.26 -18.88 22.03
N LEU A 16 -24.41 -19.03 21.00
CA LEU A 16 -23.14 -18.32 20.94
C LEU A 16 -23.43 -16.86 20.55
N ILE A 17 -23.55 -15.99 21.55
CA ILE A 17 -23.60 -14.55 21.34
C ILE A 17 -22.17 -14.10 20.98
N LEU A 18 -21.89 -13.97 19.68
CA LEU A 18 -20.69 -13.31 19.18
C LEU A 18 -20.74 -11.84 19.57
N HIS A 19 -20.01 -11.47 20.64
CA HIS A 19 -19.78 -10.06 20.95
C HIS A 19 -18.86 -9.47 19.88
N ALA A 20 -19.46 -8.78 18.91
CA ALA A 20 -18.73 -7.88 18.03
C ALA A 20 -18.38 -6.60 18.82
N GLY A 21 -17.25 -6.63 19.53
CA GLY A 21 -16.71 -5.47 20.24
C GLY A 21 -15.81 -4.66 19.31
N ALA A 22 -16.13 -3.38 19.11
CA ALA A 22 -15.15 -2.43 18.59
C ALA A 22 -14.11 -2.14 19.68
N LEU A 23 -12.85 -1.98 19.29
CA LEU A 23 -11.81 -1.52 20.23
C LEU A 23 -12.01 -0.02 20.48
N ASP A 24 -12.09 0.38 21.75
CA ASP A 24 -12.21 1.80 22.14
C ASP A 24 -10.93 2.60 21.87
N THR A 25 -9.77 1.91 21.82
CA THR A 25 -8.45 2.52 21.59
C THR A 25 -7.59 1.65 20.67
N PHE A 26 -6.58 2.27 20.04
CA PHE A 26 -5.56 1.55 19.27
C PHE A 26 -4.19 2.20 19.45
N THR A 27 -3.14 1.39 19.30
CA THR A 27 -1.76 1.87 19.29
C THR A 27 -1.36 2.23 17.85
N ALA A 28 -0.83 3.44 17.66
CA ALA A 28 -0.30 3.91 16.38
C ALA A 28 1.24 3.95 16.41
N ALA A 29 1.85 3.74 15.26
CA ALA A 29 3.29 3.93 15.04
C ALA A 29 3.54 4.89 13.88
N VAL A 30 4.62 5.66 13.98
CA VAL A 30 5.17 6.46 12.89
C VAL A 30 6.66 6.19 12.80
N TYR A 31 7.21 6.21 11.58
CA TYR A 31 8.63 6.02 11.38
C TYR A 31 9.25 7.20 10.64
N GLU A 32 10.25 7.84 11.23
CA GLU A 32 11.08 8.81 10.55
C GLU A 32 12.19 8.08 9.79
N HIS A 33 12.16 8.16 8.46
CA HIS A 33 13.06 7.38 7.60
C HIS A 33 14.22 8.23 7.07
N ALA A 34 15.44 7.76 7.29
CA ALA A 34 16.63 8.26 6.61
C ALA A 34 16.71 7.64 5.20
N VAL A 35 16.02 8.28 4.25
CA VAL A 35 15.83 7.75 2.89
C VAL A 35 17.16 7.51 2.17
N LEU A 36 17.31 6.32 1.59
CA LEU A 36 18.36 6.04 0.62
C LEU A 36 17.98 6.72 -0.70
N LEU A 37 18.67 7.82 -1.02
CA LEU A 37 18.39 8.60 -2.21
C LEU A 37 19.03 7.98 -3.47
N PRO A 38 18.38 8.12 -4.64
CA PRO A 38 19.01 7.81 -5.92
C PRO A 38 20.18 8.76 -6.16
N LYS A 39 21.14 8.32 -7.00
CA LYS A 39 22.09 9.25 -7.59
C LYS A 39 21.33 10.19 -8.52
N GLU A 40 21.67 11.47 -8.51
CA GLU A 40 21.12 12.43 -9.47
C GLU A 40 21.63 12.09 -10.87
N THR A 41 20.71 11.89 -11.81
CA THR A 41 20.99 11.59 -13.20
C THR A 41 20.10 12.45 -14.09
N GLU A 42 20.63 12.91 -15.24
CA GLU A 42 19.84 13.64 -16.23
C GLU A 42 18.92 12.70 -17.03
N THR A 43 19.32 11.44 -17.18
CA THR A 43 18.55 10.42 -17.91
C THR A 43 17.84 9.46 -16.95
N PRO A 44 16.66 8.92 -17.33
CA PRO A 44 15.98 7.90 -16.55
C PRO A 44 16.85 6.65 -16.36
N VAL A 45 16.80 6.07 -15.16
CA VAL A 45 17.38 4.75 -14.89
C VAL A 45 16.51 3.63 -15.46
N SER A 46 17.02 2.40 -15.46
CA SER A 46 16.19 1.23 -15.79
C SER A 46 15.12 0.99 -14.72
N ARG A 47 14.04 0.29 -15.07
CA ARG A 47 13.02 -0.13 -14.09
C ARG A 47 13.62 -1.03 -13.02
N ASP A 48 14.56 -1.90 -13.37
CA ASP A 48 15.21 -2.81 -12.42
C ASP A 48 16.07 -2.04 -11.41
N ASP A 49 16.80 -1.01 -11.83
CA ASP A 49 17.56 -0.15 -10.91
C ASP A 49 16.65 0.66 -9.98
N ALA A 50 15.53 1.16 -10.51
CA ALA A 50 14.52 1.86 -9.71
C ALA A 50 13.91 0.93 -8.65
N LEU A 51 13.54 -0.29 -9.05
CA LEU A 51 13.05 -1.33 -8.14
C LEU A 51 14.10 -1.73 -7.10
N LEU A 52 15.37 -1.86 -7.49
CA LEU A 52 16.45 -2.20 -6.57
C LEU A 52 16.60 -1.14 -5.48
N LEU A 53 16.54 0.14 -5.82
CA LEU A 53 16.60 1.22 -4.83
C LEU A 53 15.38 1.21 -3.91
N MET A 54 14.17 1.13 -4.48
CA MET A 54 12.94 1.12 -3.67
C MET A 54 12.92 -0.08 -2.72
N ASN A 55 13.36 -1.25 -3.17
CA ASN A 55 13.46 -2.42 -2.30
C ASN A 55 14.46 -2.23 -1.16
N LYS A 56 15.60 -1.57 -1.36
CA LYS A 56 16.52 -1.24 -0.26
C LYS A 56 15.88 -0.33 0.79
N ASN A 57 15.08 0.65 0.37
CA ASN A 57 14.31 1.47 1.30
C ASN A 57 13.25 0.64 2.03
N ILE A 58 12.51 -0.22 1.32
CA ILE A 58 11.52 -1.12 1.93
C ILE A 58 12.19 -2.10 2.92
N ASP A 59 13.42 -2.57 2.69
CA ASP A 59 14.16 -3.43 3.64
C ASP A 59 14.35 -2.74 5.01
N ILE A 60 14.51 -1.42 5.02
CA ILE A 60 14.63 -0.62 6.24
C ILE A 60 13.25 -0.43 6.89
N LEU A 61 12.25 -0.05 6.08
CA LEU A 61 10.87 0.13 6.56
C LEU A 61 10.30 -1.18 7.12
N GLU A 62 10.63 -2.33 6.54
CA GLU A 62 10.21 -3.64 6.99
C GLU A 62 10.64 -3.91 8.44
N LYS A 63 11.83 -3.46 8.85
CA LYS A 63 12.29 -3.57 10.25
C LYS A 63 11.41 -2.74 11.18
N ALA A 64 11.08 -1.51 10.80
CA ALA A 64 10.20 -0.63 11.57
C ALA A 64 8.77 -1.18 11.65
N ILE A 65 8.23 -1.72 10.55
CA ILE A 65 6.90 -2.33 10.48
C ILE A 65 6.83 -3.55 11.41
N LYS A 66 7.82 -4.44 11.34
CA LYS A 66 7.91 -5.62 12.24
C LYS A 66 7.96 -5.19 13.69
N GLN A 67 8.86 -4.26 14.03
CA GLN A 67 9.02 -3.78 15.40
C GLN A 67 7.74 -3.08 15.92
N ALA A 68 7.03 -2.33 15.08
CA ALA A 68 5.75 -1.72 15.46
C ALA A 68 4.67 -2.77 15.72
N ALA A 69 4.59 -3.80 14.87
CA ALA A 69 3.65 -4.90 15.05
C ALA A 69 3.94 -5.72 16.33
N GLU A 70 5.22 -5.99 16.62
CA GLU A 70 5.67 -6.64 17.85
C GLU A 70 5.29 -5.84 19.11
N GLN A 71 5.26 -4.52 19.01
CA GLN A 71 4.79 -3.62 20.09
C GLN A 71 3.26 -3.42 20.10
N GLY A 72 2.52 -4.16 19.27
CA GLY A 72 1.06 -4.14 19.25
C GLY A 72 0.44 -2.96 18.52
N ALA A 73 1.19 -2.22 17.71
CA ALA A 73 0.64 -1.17 16.85
C ALA A 73 -0.37 -1.76 15.86
N LYS A 74 -1.51 -1.07 15.67
CA LYS A 74 -2.54 -1.44 14.70
C LYS A 74 -2.32 -0.79 13.34
N ILE A 75 -1.58 0.31 13.31
CA ILE A 75 -1.21 1.03 12.11
C ILE A 75 0.21 1.57 12.24
N ILE A 76 0.96 1.54 11.14
CA ILE A 76 2.21 2.27 10.99
C ILE A 76 2.16 3.19 9.77
N VAL A 77 2.59 4.44 9.97
CA VAL A 77 2.71 5.45 8.92
C VAL A 77 4.18 5.65 8.56
N THR A 78 4.48 5.55 7.27
CA THR A 78 5.80 5.84 6.70
C THR A 78 5.79 7.18 5.95
N PRO A 79 6.94 7.88 5.79
CA PRO A 79 6.99 9.24 5.25
C PRO A 79 6.61 9.35 3.76
N GLU A 80 6.32 10.58 3.33
CA GLU A 80 6.29 10.95 1.90
C GLU A 80 7.66 10.64 1.26
N ASP A 81 7.65 10.18 0.00
CA ASP A 81 8.86 9.92 -0.79
C ASP A 81 9.85 8.89 -0.19
N ALA A 82 9.42 8.10 0.81
CA ALA A 82 10.30 7.22 1.58
C ALA A 82 10.94 6.08 0.75
N LEU A 83 10.38 5.75 -0.41
CA LEU A 83 10.89 4.65 -1.25
C LEU A 83 11.91 5.11 -2.29
N TYR A 84 11.83 6.35 -2.78
CA TYR A 84 12.58 6.80 -3.94
C TYR A 84 13.16 8.21 -3.82
N GLY A 85 12.84 8.98 -2.77
CA GLY A 85 13.33 10.35 -2.57
C GLY A 85 12.58 11.41 -3.40
N TRP A 86 13.13 12.62 -3.49
CA TRP A 86 12.38 13.80 -3.97
C TRP A 86 13.06 14.56 -5.13
N LYS A 87 14.13 14.03 -5.71
CA LYS A 87 14.90 14.71 -6.75
C LYS A 87 14.64 14.11 -8.13
N PHE A 88 13.55 14.54 -8.76
CA PHE A 88 13.13 14.01 -10.07
C PHE A 88 12.57 15.05 -11.03
N SER A 89 12.64 14.71 -12.32
CA SER A 89 11.82 15.25 -13.41
C SER A 89 10.70 14.26 -13.75
N ARG A 90 9.81 14.63 -14.68
CA ARG A 90 8.74 13.74 -15.18
C ARG A 90 9.28 12.44 -15.79
N GLU A 91 10.45 12.52 -16.41
CA GLU A 91 11.10 11.43 -17.12
C GLU A 91 11.85 10.54 -16.14
N THR A 92 12.61 11.13 -15.21
CA THR A 92 13.48 10.36 -14.32
C THR A 92 12.72 9.64 -13.21
N ILE A 93 11.52 10.10 -12.82
CA ILE A 93 10.65 9.38 -11.88
C ILE A 93 9.88 8.23 -12.53
N PHE A 94 9.65 8.26 -13.85
CA PHE A 94 8.78 7.30 -14.53
C PHE A 94 9.13 5.82 -14.26
N PRO A 95 10.41 5.41 -14.20
CA PRO A 95 10.81 4.05 -13.84
C PRO A 95 10.43 3.64 -12.41
N TYR A 96 10.09 4.55 -11.52
CA TYR A 96 9.67 4.27 -10.14
C TYR A 96 8.16 4.04 -10.00
N LEU A 97 7.36 4.46 -11.00
CA LEU A 97 5.90 4.48 -10.92
C LEU A 97 5.24 3.12 -11.25
N GLU A 98 4.18 2.81 -10.51
CA GLU A 98 3.25 1.71 -10.79
C GLU A 98 1.85 2.24 -11.07
N ASP A 99 1.00 1.46 -11.75
CA ASP A 99 -0.42 1.77 -11.85
C ASP A 99 -1.12 1.23 -10.57
N VAL A 100 -1.58 2.14 -9.71
CA VAL A 100 -2.29 1.81 -8.47
C VAL A 100 -3.80 1.79 -8.72
N PRO A 101 -4.50 0.64 -8.68
CA PRO A 101 -5.92 0.58 -9.00
C PRO A 101 -6.78 1.32 -7.96
N ASP A 102 -8.05 1.49 -8.27
CA ASP A 102 -9.01 1.97 -7.27
C ASP A 102 -9.23 0.89 -6.19
N PRO A 103 -9.22 1.22 -4.88
CA PRO A 103 -9.45 0.26 -3.80
C PRO A 103 -10.75 -0.55 -3.93
N GLU A 104 -11.79 -0.03 -4.60
CA GLU A 104 -13.07 -0.73 -4.80
C GLU A 104 -12.93 -2.08 -5.53
N VAL A 105 -11.80 -2.32 -6.23
CA VAL A 105 -11.53 -3.62 -6.88
C VAL A 105 -11.25 -4.76 -5.90
N GLY A 106 -11.13 -4.47 -4.59
CA GLY A 106 -11.01 -5.45 -3.51
C GLY A 106 -9.76 -6.32 -3.62
N TRP A 107 -8.61 -5.73 -3.97
CA TRP A 107 -7.41 -6.47 -4.32
C TRP A 107 -6.44 -6.63 -3.15
N ILE A 108 -5.92 -7.85 -3.00
CA ILE A 108 -4.83 -8.19 -2.07
C ILE A 108 -3.59 -8.53 -2.92
N PRO A 109 -2.68 -7.56 -3.17
CA PRO A 109 -1.50 -7.79 -4.00
C PRO A 109 -0.62 -8.95 -3.53
N CYS A 110 -0.53 -9.19 -2.22
CA CYS A 110 0.25 -10.32 -1.69
C CYS A 110 -0.32 -11.70 -2.05
N GLN A 111 -1.61 -11.79 -2.39
CA GLN A 111 -2.27 -13.05 -2.76
C GLN A 111 -2.40 -13.21 -4.27
N ASP A 112 -2.64 -12.11 -4.99
CA ASP A 112 -2.81 -12.11 -6.44
C ASP A 112 -1.93 -11.01 -7.10
N PRO A 113 -0.60 -11.16 -7.08
CA PRO A 113 0.33 -10.10 -7.47
C PRO A 113 0.31 -9.78 -8.97
N HIS A 114 -0.34 -10.59 -9.80
CA HIS A 114 -0.35 -10.46 -11.26
C HIS A 114 -1.68 -9.92 -11.82
N ARG A 115 -2.70 -9.70 -10.96
CA ARG A 115 -4.03 -9.21 -11.39
C ARG A 115 -3.99 -7.92 -12.22
N PHE A 116 -3.10 -7.00 -11.85
CA PHE A 116 -2.96 -5.68 -12.49
C PHE A 116 -1.58 -5.50 -13.14
N GLY A 117 -1.02 -6.58 -13.68
CA GLY A 117 0.27 -6.56 -14.37
C GLY A 117 1.45 -6.67 -13.40
N HIS A 118 2.51 -5.91 -13.65
CA HIS A 118 3.74 -5.98 -12.87
C HIS A 118 3.81 -4.86 -11.82
N THR A 119 3.34 -5.17 -10.60
CA THR A 119 3.23 -4.25 -9.46
C THR A 119 3.99 -4.73 -8.22
N PRO A 120 5.32 -4.97 -8.32
CA PRO A 120 6.11 -5.56 -7.24
C PRO A 120 6.16 -4.71 -5.96
N ILE A 121 6.10 -3.38 -6.05
CA ILE A 121 6.10 -2.50 -4.87
C ILE A 121 4.79 -2.66 -4.09
N GLN A 122 3.64 -2.65 -4.78
CA GLN A 122 2.34 -2.90 -4.16
C GLN A 122 2.26 -4.31 -3.55
N ALA A 123 2.76 -5.33 -4.25
CA ALA A 123 2.85 -6.71 -3.75
C ALA A 123 3.65 -6.78 -2.44
N ARG A 124 4.82 -6.14 -2.40
CA ARG A 124 5.69 -6.16 -1.23
C ARG A 124 5.06 -5.45 -0.04
N LEU A 125 4.50 -4.26 -0.22
CA LEU A 125 3.81 -3.51 0.84
C LEU A 125 2.59 -4.25 1.40
N SER A 126 1.78 -4.84 0.51
CA SER A 126 0.66 -5.71 0.89
C SER A 126 1.11 -6.90 1.73
N CYS A 127 2.22 -7.56 1.35
CA CYS A 127 2.77 -8.66 2.15
C CYS A 127 3.30 -8.21 3.49
N LEU A 128 3.92 -7.03 3.59
CA LEU A 128 4.36 -6.49 4.87
C LEU A 128 3.18 -6.24 5.82
N ALA A 129 2.07 -5.70 5.30
CA ALA A 129 0.85 -5.51 6.09
C ALA A 129 0.25 -6.86 6.54
N LYS A 130 0.07 -7.79 5.60
CA LYS A 130 -0.49 -9.12 5.85
C LYS A 130 0.34 -9.93 6.85
N ASN A 131 1.65 -10.05 6.62
CA ASN A 131 2.52 -10.92 7.40
C ASN A 131 2.73 -10.41 8.83
N ASN A 132 2.53 -9.12 9.08
CA ASN A 132 2.65 -8.51 10.40
C ASN A 132 1.29 -8.17 11.02
N SER A 133 0.18 -8.48 10.33
CA SER A 133 -1.18 -8.18 10.79
C SER A 133 -1.35 -6.73 11.27
N ILE A 134 -0.84 -5.78 10.48
CA ILE A 134 -0.82 -4.34 10.78
C ILE A 134 -1.24 -3.54 9.55
N TYR A 135 -1.97 -2.43 9.74
CA TYR A 135 -2.20 -1.48 8.65
C TYR A 135 -0.88 -0.78 8.29
N VAL A 136 -0.57 -0.70 7.00
CA VAL A 136 0.63 -0.01 6.50
C VAL A 136 0.19 1.13 5.58
N LEU A 137 0.51 2.37 5.99
CA LEU A 137 0.42 3.54 5.13
C LEU A 137 1.79 3.86 4.54
N ALA A 138 1.86 3.89 3.21
CA ALA A 138 3.06 4.26 2.47
C ALA A 138 2.77 5.29 1.38
N ASN A 139 3.79 6.04 1.00
CA ASN A 139 3.75 6.95 -0.13
C ASN A 139 4.54 6.36 -1.29
N ILE A 140 3.88 6.20 -2.44
CA ILE A 140 4.47 5.70 -3.68
C ILE A 140 4.10 6.61 -4.86
N GLY A 141 4.69 6.34 -6.02
CA GLY A 141 4.35 7.03 -7.26
C GLY A 141 3.33 6.23 -8.07
N ASP A 142 2.24 6.89 -8.48
CA ASP A 142 1.22 6.31 -9.35
C ASP A 142 1.36 6.86 -10.78
N LYS A 143 1.17 5.99 -11.77
CA LYS A 143 0.99 6.39 -13.17
C LYS A 143 -0.38 5.94 -13.68
N LYS A 144 -1.05 6.83 -14.40
CA LYS A 144 -2.36 6.53 -15.01
C LYS A 144 -2.29 6.75 -16.51
N PRO A 145 -2.54 5.72 -17.33
CA PRO A 145 -2.59 5.90 -18.78
C PRO A 145 -3.70 6.89 -19.13
N CYS A 146 -3.43 7.75 -20.10
CA CYS A 146 -4.40 8.68 -20.67
C CYS A 146 -4.32 8.66 -22.19
N ASN A 147 -5.42 9.05 -22.83
CA ASN A 147 -5.52 9.07 -24.28
C ASN A 147 -5.18 10.46 -24.83
N SER A 148 -4.67 10.52 -26.05
CA SER A 148 -4.34 11.77 -26.75
C SER A 148 -5.57 12.63 -27.04
N TYR A 149 -6.78 12.07 -26.97
CA TYR A 149 -8.03 12.84 -27.03
C TYR A 149 -8.27 13.72 -25.79
N ASP A 150 -7.65 13.41 -24.65
CA ASP A 150 -7.65 14.29 -23.49
C ASP A 150 -6.57 15.35 -23.68
N SER A 151 -7.00 16.60 -23.87
CA SER A 151 -6.09 17.74 -24.10
C SER A 151 -5.14 18.00 -22.92
N ARG A 152 -5.40 17.41 -21.74
CA ARG A 152 -4.54 17.52 -20.56
C ARG A 152 -3.57 16.34 -20.43
N CYS A 153 -3.70 15.31 -21.27
CA CYS A 153 -2.83 14.15 -21.23
C CYS A 153 -1.39 14.54 -21.61
N PRO A 154 -0.40 14.25 -20.76
CA PRO A 154 0.99 14.56 -21.09
C PRO A 154 1.47 13.81 -22.34
N PRO A 155 2.47 14.33 -23.08
CA PRO A 155 2.93 13.73 -24.34
C PRO A 155 3.37 12.26 -24.23
N ASN A 156 3.82 11.82 -23.05
CA ASN A 156 4.20 10.42 -22.82
C ASN A 156 2.99 9.48 -22.60
N GLY A 157 1.76 9.99 -22.59
CA GLY A 157 0.54 9.21 -22.43
C GLY A 157 0.20 8.83 -20.98
N TYR A 158 0.85 9.45 -19.99
CA TYR A 158 0.61 9.12 -18.58
C TYR A 158 0.52 10.35 -17.68
N TYR A 159 -0.54 10.39 -16.88
CA TYR A 159 -0.54 11.16 -15.65
C TYR A 159 0.35 10.50 -14.61
N GLN A 160 0.97 11.30 -13.74
CA GLN A 160 1.88 10.84 -12.71
C GLN A 160 1.53 11.56 -11.40
N TYR A 161 1.41 10.82 -10.30
CA TYR A 161 0.90 11.34 -9.03
C TYR A 161 1.77 10.91 -7.85
N ASN A 162 2.02 11.83 -6.92
CA ASN A 162 2.39 11.49 -5.56
C ASN A 162 1.18 10.83 -4.87
N THR A 163 1.36 9.63 -4.34
CA THR A 163 0.24 8.77 -3.98
C THR A 163 0.43 8.11 -2.62
N ASN A 164 -0.46 8.40 -1.68
CA ASN A 164 -0.58 7.58 -0.47
C ASN A 164 -1.39 6.33 -0.79
N VAL A 165 -0.91 5.19 -0.30
CA VAL A 165 -1.61 3.90 -0.34
C VAL A 165 -1.70 3.33 1.08
N VAL A 166 -2.82 2.68 1.38
CA VAL A 166 -3.03 1.99 2.66
C VAL A 166 -3.37 0.53 2.39
N TYR A 167 -2.60 -0.37 3.01
CA TYR A 167 -2.90 -1.78 3.06
C TYR A 167 -3.42 -2.17 4.44
N ASP A 168 -4.50 -2.94 4.49
CA ASP A 168 -5.06 -3.45 5.74
C ASP A 168 -4.27 -4.66 6.28
N MET A 169 -4.68 -5.16 7.44
CA MET A 169 -4.04 -6.30 8.12
C MET A 169 -4.12 -7.62 7.32
N THR A 170 -4.99 -7.71 6.31
CA THR A 170 -5.08 -8.86 5.39
C THR A 170 -4.19 -8.70 4.15
N GLY A 171 -3.65 -7.48 3.96
CA GLY A 171 -2.91 -7.04 2.80
C GLY A 171 -3.78 -6.42 1.70
N GLN A 172 -5.07 -6.17 1.93
CA GLN A 172 -5.94 -5.54 0.92
C GLN A 172 -5.59 -4.07 0.76
N LEU A 173 -5.54 -3.58 -0.49
CA LEU A 173 -5.49 -2.15 -0.77
C LEU A 173 -6.84 -1.53 -0.41
N VAL A 174 -6.87 -0.70 0.64
CA VAL A 174 -8.12 -0.10 1.17
C VAL A 174 -8.21 1.40 0.97
N ALA A 175 -7.11 2.08 0.64
CA ALA A 175 -7.14 3.49 0.27
C ALA A 175 -6.04 3.84 -0.75
N ARG A 176 -6.37 4.77 -1.64
CA ARG A 176 -5.45 5.46 -2.55
C ARG A 176 -5.79 6.95 -2.53
N TYR A 177 -4.80 7.80 -2.31
CA TYR A 177 -4.96 9.26 -2.32
C TYR A 177 -3.87 9.91 -3.17
N HIS A 178 -4.26 10.71 -4.16
CA HIS A 178 -3.36 11.53 -4.95
C HIS A 178 -3.22 12.90 -4.30
N LYS A 179 -1.98 13.38 -4.11
CA LYS A 179 -1.72 14.70 -3.50
C LYS A 179 -2.31 15.82 -4.35
N GLU A 180 -3.25 16.60 -3.79
CA GLU A 180 -3.90 17.70 -4.52
C GLU A 180 -3.04 18.98 -4.59
N THR A 181 -2.36 19.33 -3.48
CA THR A 181 -1.55 20.56 -3.39
C THR A 181 -0.07 20.23 -3.47
N LEU A 182 0.55 20.57 -4.60
CA LEU A 182 1.98 20.37 -4.83
C LEU A 182 2.80 21.51 -4.21
N GLN A 183 3.93 21.18 -3.60
CA GLN A 183 4.88 22.19 -3.11
C GLN A 183 5.54 22.92 -4.30
N SER A 184 5.86 24.21 -4.13
CA SER A 184 6.40 25.07 -5.20
C SER A 184 7.65 24.48 -5.90
N VAL A 185 8.51 23.77 -5.19
CA VAL A 185 9.70 23.11 -5.77
C VAL A 185 9.32 21.97 -6.71
N LYS A 186 8.25 21.23 -6.39
CA LYS A 186 7.76 20.10 -7.20
C LYS A 186 6.87 20.56 -8.38
N LYS A 187 6.33 21.79 -8.33
CA LYS A 187 5.60 22.42 -9.46
C LYS A 187 6.48 22.64 -10.70
N THR A 188 7.75 22.98 -10.54
CA THR A 188 8.68 23.22 -11.67
C THR A 188 9.07 21.95 -12.41
N SER A 189 9.00 20.79 -11.74
CA SER A 189 9.24 19.47 -12.34
C SER A 189 7.98 18.86 -12.99
N ALA A 190 6.82 19.54 -12.89
CA ALA A 190 5.52 19.08 -13.35
C ALA A 190 5.14 17.64 -12.92
N VAL A 191 5.79 17.11 -11.88
CA VAL A 191 5.53 15.84 -11.19
C VAL A 191 6.03 15.99 -9.74
N ILE A 192 5.27 15.38 -8.82
CA ILE A 192 5.35 15.38 -7.34
C ILE A 192 4.75 16.62 -6.65
#